data_AF-A0A151E588-F1
#
_entry.id   AF-A0A151E588-F1
#
_cell.length_a   1.000
_cell.length_b   1.000
_cell.length_c   1.000
_cell.angle_alpha   90.00
_cell.angle_beta   90.00
_cell.angle_gamma   90.00
#
_symmetry.space_group_name_H-M   'P 1'
#
loop_
_entity.id
_entity.type
_entity.pdbx_description
1 polymer ?
#
loop_
_entity_poly.entity_id
_entity_poly.type
_entity_poly.pdbx_seq_one_letter_code
_entity_poly.pdbx_strand_id
1 'polypeptide(L)'
;MQYYDNYFPDYPVEYYDIWNEPDHPYFWTGNYNQLLELFYRAYNVIKSYKPDAKVVGPSISWFRPGESGVEGIVDFLVDLDEIYGIRLDAISWHENGGTSYSTRPDGIPTRANYLRQQIQNNFQDYSPELHINEFMGKRVHLSPGWNVGFLYYIEKSQIDRSMRTCWWIYSTNPDDYWCDCWAGLNGLLMKDGETPQPAYWIWLRHAQMENEIKLDVSFSDVYTNVIATRNSSSNSIKLLTGRYMKTSPNDVIINIDDYSFSQNILVRIEKVPNDPNFYLDPPIAKPMPEGPELIFNEIVEIIDESIQITIDDYIDGDVYIITIYPPPSKPIISGPSSGKPNTDYNYKFLSEDPSGSDIYYYIDWNDGNTEDWIGPFSSGEEITISHSWNKKGSYTIKSKVKDMYDLESDWGFLEITMPKYKIINLPLFYRLLELIKSSILCLKL
;
A
#
# COMPACT_ATOMS: atom_id res chain seq x y z
N MET A 1 -21.08 -27.62 -3.52
CA MET A 1 -19.72 -27.82 -4.05
C MET A 1 -19.76 -27.96 -5.57
N GLN A 2 -20.17 -29.11 -6.14
CA GLN A 2 -20.28 -29.30 -7.60
C GLN A 2 -21.02 -28.20 -8.36
N TYR A 3 -22.16 -27.73 -7.82
CA TYR A 3 -22.89 -26.63 -8.43
C TYR A 3 -22.04 -25.36 -8.52
N TYR A 4 -21.37 -24.94 -7.45
CA TYR A 4 -20.60 -23.71 -7.45
C TYR A 4 -19.43 -23.78 -8.43
N ASP A 5 -18.63 -24.85 -8.36
CA ASP A 5 -17.46 -25.04 -9.24
C ASP A 5 -17.87 -25.06 -10.74
N ASN A 6 -19.05 -25.59 -11.07
CA ASN A 6 -19.54 -25.65 -12.45
C ASN A 6 -20.03 -24.29 -12.98
N TYR A 7 -20.58 -23.45 -12.12
CA TYR A 7 -21.16 -22.16 -12.51
C TYR A 7 -20.18 -20.98 -12.36
N PHE A 8 -19.16 -21.11 -11.50
CA PHE A 8 -18.17 -20.09 -11.22
C PHE A 8 -16.73 -20.63 -11.36
N PRO A 9 -16.35 -21.17 -12.53
CA PRO A 9 -15.04 -21.82 -12.71
C PRO A 9 -13.85 -20.85 -12.53
N ASP A 10 -14.07 -19.56 -12.78
CA ASP A 10 -13.05 -18.52 -12.64
C ASP A 10 -12.89 -18.01 -11.20
N TYR A 11 -13.77 -18.42 -10.29
CA TYR A 11 -13.77 -18.02 -8.87
C TYR A 11 -13.72 -19.26 -7.97
N PRO A 12 -12.57 -19.95 -7.89
CA PRO A 12 -12.46 -21.16 -7.10
C PRO A 12 -12.68 -20.84 -5.62
N VAL A 13 -13.48 -21.67 -4.93
CA VAL A 13 -13.61 -21.60 -3.47
C VAL A 13 -12.25 -21.90 -2.83
N GLU A 14 -11.69 -20.91 -2.13
CA GLU A 14 -10.42 -21.03 -1.40
C GLU A 14 -10.59 -21.82 -0.09
N TYR A 15 -11.62 -21.48 0.70
CA TYR A 15 -11.91 -22.11 2.00
C TYR A 15 -13.37 -22.52 2.11
N TYR A 16 -13.60 -23.62 2.81
CA TYR A 16 -14.92 -24.08 3.22
C TYR A 16 -15.07 -23.85 4.72
N ASP A 17 -15.90 -22.86 5.08
CA ASP A 17 -16.30 -22.61 6.45
C ASP A 17 -17.50 -23.50 6.80
N ILE A 18 -17.39 -24.30 7.87
CA ILE A 18 -18.36 -25.36 8.18
C ILE A 18 -19.61 -24.80 8.87
N TRP A 19 -19.46 -23.80 9.74
CA TRP A 19 -20.58 -23.24 10.50
C TRP A 19 -20.27 -21.82 10.96
N ASN A 20 -21.31 -21.00 11.15
CA ASN A 20 -21.18 -19.64 11.64
C ASN A 20 -21.70 -19.52 13.07
N GLU A 21 -20.90 -18.94 13.97
CA GLU A 21 -21.26 -18.57 15.35
C GLU A 21 -21.94 -19.69 16.17
N PRO A 22 -21.35 -20.90 16.27
CA PRO A 22 -21.96 -22.01 16.99
C PRO A 22 -22.11 -21.75 18.51
N ASP A 23 -21.37 -20.78 19.05
CA ASP A 23 -21.44 -20.31 20.43
C ASP A 23 -22.72 -19.52 20.75
N HIS A 24 -23.47 -19.10 19.74
CA HIS A 24 -24.69 -18.34 19.94
C HIS A 24 -25.96 -19.20 19.72
N PRO A 25 -26.91 -19.24 20.69
CA PRO A 25 -28.04 -20.18 20.68
C PRO A 25 -29.04 -19.98 19.53
N TYR A 26 -29.00 -18.83 18.85
CA TYR A 26 -29.80 -18.60 17.65
C TYR A 26 -29.27 -19.36 16.43
N PHE A 27 -27.95 -19.56 16.34
CA PHE A 27 -27.31 -20.22 15.20
C PHE A 27 -27.02 -21.70 15.45
N TRP A 28 -26.92 -22.12 16.71
CA TRP A 28 -26.69 -23.51 17.07
C TRP A 28 -27.46 -23.91 18.32
N THR A 29 -28.23 -24.99 18.22
CA THR A 29 -29.02 -25.55 19.33
C THR A 29 -28.51 -26.90 19.80
N GLY A 30 -27.46 -27.43 19.16
CA GLY A 30 -26.81 -28.67 19.55
C GLY A 30 -25.86 -28.48 20.74
N ASN A 31 -25.37 -29.58 21.28
CA ASN A 31 -24.31 -29.57 22.28
C ASN A 31 -22.91 -29.62 21.64
N TYR A 32 -21.88 -29.48 22.48
CA TYR A 32 -20.48 -29.49 22.06
C TYR A 32 -20.06 -30.76 21.29
N ASN A 33 -20.45 -31.95 21.74
CA ASN A 33 -20.12 -33.20 21.04
C ASN A 33 -20.79 -33.28 19.67
N GLN A 34 -22.00 -32.74 19.54
CA GLN A 34 -22.69 -32.65 18.25
C GLN A 34 -22.00 -31.65 17.30
N LEU A 35 -21.37 -30.61 17.82
CA LEU A 35 -20.56 -29.68 17.02
C LEU A 35 -19.32 -30.38 16.47
N LEU A 36 -18.59 -31.12 17.31
CA LEU A 36 -17.45 -31.93 16.86
C LEU A 36 -17.87 -32.96 15.81
N GLU A 37 -19.00 -33.63 16.01
CA GLU A 37 -19.55 -34.59 15.04
C GLU A 37 -19.95 -33.92 13.72
N LEU A 38 -20.53 -32.71 13.76
CA LEU A 38 -20.83 -31.90 12.57
C LEU A 38 -19.55 -31.65 11.77
N PHE A 39 -18.50 -31.17 12.43
CA PHE A 39 -17.21 -30.90 11.78
C PHE A 39 -16.59 -32.17 11.19
N TYR A 40 -16.59 -33.28 11.93
CA TYR A 40 -16.12 -34.57 11.41
C TYR A 40 -16.85 -35.00 10.14
N ARG A 41 -18.19 -34.92 10.13
CA ARG A 41 -18.99 -35.32 8.97
C ARG A 41 -18.77 -34.38 7.79
N ALA A 42 -18.82 -33.07 8.02
CA ALA A 42 -18.66 -32.06 6.97
C ALA A 42 -17.26 -32.12 6.35
N TYR A 43 -16.21 -32.18 7.17
CA TYR A 43 -14.83 -32.29 6.73
C TYR A 43 -14.62 -33.49 5.81
N ASN A 44 -15.10 -34.69 6.21
CA ASN A 44 -14.96 -35.89 5.39
C ASN A 44 -15.73 -35.81 4.08
N VAL A 45 -16.92 -35.21 4.07
CA VAL A 45 -17.68 -34.99 2.82
C VAL A 45 -16.91 -34.04 1.90
N ILE A 46 -16.40 -32.92 2.42
CA ILE A 46 -15.61 -31.95 1.67
C ILE A 46 -14.37 -32.62 1.07
N LYS A 47 -13.53 -33.27 1.89
CA LYS A 47 -12.29 -33.92 1.46
C LYS A 47 -12.54 -35.10 0.52
N SER A 48 -13.67 -35.82 0.64
CA SER A 48 -14.03 -36.89 -0.30
C SER A 48 -14.34 -36.39 -1.71
N TYR A 49 -14.85 -35.16 -1.82
CA TYR A 49 -15.16 -34.52 -3.10
C TYR A 49 -13.97 -33.74 -3.65
N LYS A 50 -13.28 -32.98 -2.81
CA LYS A 50 -12.12 -32.15 -3.16
C LYS A 50 -11.03 -32.34 -2.09
N PRO A 51 -10.10 -33.29 -2.27
CA PRO A 51 -9.09 -33.62 -1.26
C PRO A 51 -8.21 -32.44 -0.84
N ASP A 52 -7.91 -31.53 -1.76
CA ASP A 52 -7.08 -30.34 -1.52
C ASP A 52 -7.89 -29.12 -1.02
N ALA A 53 -9.19 -29.27 -0.78
CA ALA A 53 -10.02 -28.17 -0.26
C ALA A 53 -9.55 -27.75 1.13
N LYS A 54 -9.35 -26.46 1.37
CA LYS A 54 -9.03 -25.95 2.69
C LYS A 54 -10.30 -25.80 3.53
N VAL A 55 -10.24 -26.16 4.80
CA VAL A 55 -11.38 -26.08 5.73
C VAL A 55 -11.05 -25.11 6.88
N VAL A 56 -12.01 -24.25 7.20
CA VAL A 56 -11.88 -23.23 8.26
C VAL A 56 -13.02 -23.36 9.28
N GLY A 57 -12.79 -22.92 10.51
CA GLY A 57 -13.76 -22.89 11.60
C GLY A 57 -13.08 -22.61 12.95
N PRO A 58 -13.83 -22.56 14.07
CA PRO A 58 -15.28 -22.74 14.16
C PRO A 58 -16.12 -21.47 13.93
N SER A 59 -15.48 -20.34 13.60
CA SER A 59 -16.15 -19.06 13.33
C SER A 59 -17.05 -18.59 14.49
N ILE A 60 -16.52 -18.68 15.72
CA ILE A 60 -17.26 -18.25 16.91
C ILE A 60 -17.49 -16.72 16.93
N SER A 61 -18.62 -16.29 17.46
CA SER A 61 -19.08 -14.90 17.49
C SER A 61 -18.18 -13.98 18.31
N TRP A 62 -17.49 -14.53 19.30
CA TRP A 62 -16.53 -13.78 20.11
C TRP A 62 -15.48 -14.70 20.71
N PHE A 63 -14.23 -14.54 20.28
CA PHE A 63 -13.12 -15.22 20.93
C PHE A 63 -12.73 -14.63 22.29
N ARG A 64 -12.91 -15.44 23.35
CA ARG A 64 -12.46 -15.16 24.70
C ARG A 64 -11.42 -16.19 25.14
N PRO A 65 -10.16 -15.77 25.39
CA PRO A 65 -9.12 -16.67 25.86
C PRO A 65 -9.55 -17.45 27.13
N GLY A 66 -9.42 -18.77 27.09
CA GLY A 66 -9.69 -19.66 28.23
C GLY A 66 -11.13 -20.16 28.37
N GLU A 67 -12.04 -19.81 27.46
CA GLU A 67 -13.37 -20.45 27.42
C GLU A 67 -13.26 -21.93 26.99
N SER A 68 -14.30 -22.71 27.31
CA SER A 68 -14.37 -24.16 27.06
C SER A 68 -15.68 -24.55 26.37
N GLY A 69 -15.75 -25.79 25.88
CA GLY A 69 -16.93 -26.28 25.17
C GLY A 69 -17.19 -25.52 23.86
N VAL A 70 -18.44 -25.18 23.57
CA VAL A 70 -18.82 -24.53 22.29
C VAL A 70 -18.17 -23.15 22.12
N GLU A 71 -17.88 -22.46 23.23
CA GLU A 71 -17.23 -21.14 23.25
C GLU A 71 -15.69 -21.25 23.19
N GLY A 72 -15.13 -22.43 23.43
CA GLY A 72 -13.68 -22.66 23.57
C GLY A 72 -13.03 -23.13 22.28
N ILE A 73 -12.37 -22.23 21.54
CA ILE A 73 -11.61 -22.59 20.33
C ILE A 73 -10.52 -23.62 20.61
N VAL A 74 -9.77 -23.47 21.71
CA VAL A 74 -8.60 -24.32 21.98
C VAL A 74 -9.04 -25.76 22.25
N ASP A 75 -9.99 -25.96 23.16
CA ASP A 75 -10.56 -27.27 23.47
C ASP A 75 -11.18 -27.91 22.21
N PHE A 76 -11.91 -27.12 21.42
CA PHE A 76 -12.50 -27.58 20.17
C PHE A 76 -11.45 -28.15 19.20
N LEU A 77 -10.32 -27.47 19.02
CA LEU A 77 -9.26 -27.93 18.14
C LEU A 77 -8.57 -29.19 18.67
N VAL A 78 -8.34 -29.25 19.99
CA VAL A 78 -7.70 -30.41 20.64
C VAL A 78 -8.60 -31.63 20.50
N ASP A 79 -9.88 -31.51 20.85
CA ASP A 79 -10.83 -32.61 20.78
C ASP A 79 -11.06 -33.07 19.33
N LEU A 80 -11.07 -32.15 18.35
CA LEU A 80 -11.22 -32.50 16.94
C LEU A 80 -10.03 -33.32 16.42
N ASP A 81 -8.80 -33.00 16.85
CA ASP A 81 -7.59 -33.78 16.53
C ASP A 81 -7.56 -35.12 17.29
N GLU A 82 -7.80 -35.12 18.60
CA GLU A 82 -7.71 -36.33 19.42
C GLU A 82 -8.80 -37.37 19.11
N ILE A 83 -10.04 -36.91 18.88
CA ILE A 83 -11.18 -37.81 18.66
C ILE A 83 -11.25 -38.26 17.20
N TYR A 84 -10.97 -37.36 16.26
CA TYR A 84 -11.22 -37.59 14.83
C TYR A 84 -9.98 -37.51 13.93
N GLY A 85 -8.82 -37.12 14.47
CA GLY A 85 -7.59 -36.94 13.68
C GLY A 85 -7.70 -35.79 12.67
N ILE A 86 -8.53 -34.79 12.94
CA ILE A 86 -8.80 -33.67 12.04
C ILE A 86 -8.10 -32.42 12.54
N ARG A 87 -7.29 -31.82 11.66
CA ARG A 87 -6.71 -30.48 11.82
C ARG A 87 -7.22 -29.58 10.71
N LEU A 88 -7.67 -28.38 11.08
CA LEU A 88 -8.22 -27.41 10.13
C LEU A 88 -7.10 -26.67 9.40
N ASP A 89 -7.38 -26.21 8.19
CA ASP A 89 -6.38 -25.45 7.41
C ASP A 89 -6.28 -23.99 7.90
N ALA A 90 -7.36 -23.47 8.48
CA ALA A 90 -7.40 -22.16 9.14
C ALA A 90 -8.32 -22.19 10.37
N ILE A 91 -8.05 -21.30 11.33
CA ILE A 91 -8.87 -21.11 12.53
C ILE A 91 -9.53 -19.74 12.45
N SER A 92 -10.85 -19.69 12.61
CA SER A 92 -11.64 -18.47 12.48
C SER A 92 -12.39 -18.08 13.75
N TRP A 93 -12.53 -16.76 13.95
CA TRP A 93 -13.40 -16.15 14.95
C TRP A 93 -13.79 -14.72 14.55
N HIS A 94 -14.76 -14.16 15.26
CA HIS A 94 -15.25 -12.80 15.00
C HIS A 94 -14.70 -11.78 16.01
N GLU A 95 -14.41 -10.58 15.51
CA GLU A 95 -14.03 -9.38 16.25
C GLU A 95 -15.05 -8.26 15.96
N ASN A 96 -16.33 -8.56 16.16
CA ASN A 96 -17.41 -7.59 15.95
C ASN A 96 -18.08 -7.13 17.26
N GLY A 97 -18.08 -7.96 18.32
CA GLY A 97 -18.69 -7.63 19.61
C GLY A 97 -20.21 -7.84 19.66
N GLY A 98 -20.77 -8.50 18.63
CA GLY A 98 -22.19 -8.79 18.49
C GLY A 98 -23.04 -7.54 18.25
N THR A 99 -24.29 -7.58 18.75
CA THR A 99 -25.30 -6.53 18.49
C THR A 99 -25.25 -5.35 19.46
N SER A 100 -24.56 -5.48 20.60
CA SER A 100 -24.65 -4.52 21.71
C SER A 100 -23.39 -3.69 21.93
N TYR A 101 -22.23 -4.17 21.49
CA TYR A 101 -20.93 -3.51 21.67
C TYR A 101 -20.05 -3.75 20.43
N SER A 102 -19.05 -2.89 20.20
CA SER A 102 -17.95 -3.23 19.28
C SER A 102 -16.78 -3.79 20.06
N THR A 103 -16.15 -4.86 19.56
CA THR A 103 -14.82 -5.21 20.05
C THR A 103 -13.85 -4.07 19.77
N ARG A 104 -12.82 -3.98 20.61
CA ARG A 104 -11.78 -2.98 20.49
C ARG A 104 -10.62 -3.51 19.63
N PRO A 105 -10.16 -2.75 18.62
CA PRO A 105 -9.02 -3.13 17.78
C PRO A 105 -7.77 -3.52 18.57
N ASP A 106 -7.43 -2.78 19.64
CA ASP A 106 -6.22 -3.03 20.45
C ASP A 106 -6.23 -4.35 21.22
N GLY A 107 -7.36 -5.05 21.30
CA GLY A 107 -7.45 -6.38 21.90
C GLY A 107 -6.99 -7.51 20.97
N ILE A 108 -6.97 -7.29 19.65
CA ILE A 108 -6.69 -8.33 18.63
C ILE A 108 -5.31 -8.98 18.84
N PRO A 109 -4.20 -8.23 19.08
CA PRO A 109 -2.88 -8.83 19.27
C PRO A 109 -2.84 -9.82 20.44
N THR A 110 -3.50 -9.48 21.55
CA THR A 110 -3.55 -10.34 22.74
C THR A 110 -4.21 -11.68 22.42
N ARG A 111 -5.33 -11.66 21.69
CA ARG A 111 -6.10 -12.86 21.36
C ARG A 111 -5.37 -13.72 20.32
N ALA A 112 -4.84 -13.10 19.26
CA ALA A 112 -4.07 -13.79 18.23
C ALA A 112 -2.83 -14.48 18.84
N ASN A 113 -2.08 -13.77 19.69
CA ASN A 113 -0.90 -14.34 20.35
C ASN A 113 -1.25 -15.46 21.32
N TYR A 114 -2.34 -15.32 22.08
CA TYR A 114 -2.83 -16.39 22.94
C TYR A 114 -3.14 -17.64 22.12
N LEU A 115 -3.90 -17.52 21.02
CA LEU A 115 -4.26 -18.67 20.20
C LEU A 115 -3.03 -19.35 19.58
N ARG A 116 -2.08 -18.58 19.03
CA ARG A 116 -0.82 -19.14 18.51
C ARG A 116 -0.04 -19.90 19.59
N GLN A 117 0.05 -19.34 20.80
CA GLN A 117 0.72 -20.01 21.92
C GLN A 117 0.01 -21.31 22.29
N GLN A 118 -1.32 -21.32 22.34
CA GLN A 118 -2.08 -22.55 22.64
C GLN A 118 -1.92 -23.60 21.55
N ILE A 119 -1.87 -23.20 20.27
CA ILE A 119 -1.59 -24.13 19.17
C ILE A 119 -0.21 -24.77 19.34
N GLN A 120 0.83 -23.96 19.57
CA GLN A 120 2.20 -24.47 19.77
C GLN A 120 2.33 -25.41 20.97
N ASN A 121 1.55 -25.17 22.03
CA ASN A 121 1.57 -26.01 23.23
C ASN A 121 0.88 -27.36 23.04
N ASN A 122 -0.17 -27.42 22.22
CA ASN A 122 -1.02 -28.60 22.09
C ASN A 122 -0.71 -29.45 20.84
N PHE A 123 -0.10 -28.87 19.79
CA PHE A 123 0.11 -29.56 18.53
C PHE A 123 1.56 -29.49 18.06
N GLN A 124 2.13 -30.65 17.69
CA GLN A 124 3.39 -30.71 16.96
C GLN A 124 3.15 -30.50 15.46
N ASP A 125 4.02 -29.71 14.84
CA ASP A 125 4.06 -29.43 13.40
C ASP A 125 2.73 -28.91 12.82
N TYR A 126 1.98 -28.12 13.60
CA TYR A 126 0.73 -27.52 13.17
C TYR A 126 0.81 -25.99 13.27
N SER A 127 0.59 -25.32 12.14
CA SER A 127 0.62 -23.86 12.02
C SER A 127 -0.49 -23.43 11.05
N PRO A 128 -1.77 -23.49 11.47
CA PRO A 128 -2.89 -23.06 10.64
C PRO A 128 -2.86 -21.55 10.43
N GLU A 129 -3.51 -21.10 9.38
CA GLU A 129 -3.80 -19.67 9.20
C GLU A 129 -4.79 -19.19 10.28
N LEU A 130 -4.71 -17.90 10.64
CA LEU A 130 -5.66 -17.25 11.52
C LEU A 130 -6.56 -16.31 10.73
N HIS A 131 -7.87 -16.52 10.82
CA HIS A 131 -8.87 -15.76 10.09
C HIS A 131 -9.75 -14.96 11.06
N ILE A 132 -9.95 -13.68 10.79
CA ILE A 132 -10.99 -12.85 11.44
C ILE A 132 -12.06 -12.56 10.40
N ASN A 133 -12.92 -13.55 10.16
CA ASN A 133 -13.90 -13.55 9.08
C ASN A 133 -15.13 -12.67 9.32
N GLU A 134 -15.23 -12.04 10.49
CA GLU A 134 -16.11 -10.89 10.72
C GLU A 134 -15.47 -9.93 11.73
N PHE A 135 -15.24 -8.68 11.36
CA PHE A 135 -14.82 -7.65 12.31
C PHE A 135 -15.59 -6.33 12.18
N MET A 136 -15.48 -5.51 13.23
CA MET A 136 -16.19 -4.23 13.48
C MET A 136 -17.63 -4.42 13.98
N GLY A 137 -17.97 -3.75 15.08
CA GLY A 137 -19.35 -3.76 15.56
C GLY A 137 -20.25 -2.83 14.76
N LYS A 138 -21.56 -3.08 14.86
CA LYS A 138 -22.62 -2.31 14.20
C LYS A 138 -22.45 -0.80 14.29
N ARG A 139 -22.05 -0.28 15.45
CA ARG A 139 -21.95 1.17 15.74
C ARG A 139 -20.70 1.86 15.20
N VAL A 140 -19.75 1.12 14.64
CA VAL A 140 -18.43 1.69 14.29
C VAL A 140 -17.93 1.23 12.93
N HIS A 141 -18.58 0.27 12.28
CA HIS A 141 -18.12 -0.26 10.98
C HIS A 141 -18.05 0.82 9.87
N LEU A 142 -18.88 1.86 9.94
CA LEU A 142 -18.83 3.02 9.04
C LEU A 142 -17.86 4.12 9.52
N SER A 143 -17.37 4.06 10.76
CA SER A 143 -16.50 5.11 11.32
C SER A 143 -15.12 5.06 10.67
N PRO A 144 -14.64 6.17 10.07
CA PRO A 144 -13.33 6.21 9.42
C PRO A 144 -12.19 5.83 10.39
N GLY A 145 -12.10 6.50 11.53
CA GLY A 145 -11.00 6.27 12.48
C GLY A 145 -10.93 4.85 13.04
N TRP A 146 -12.10 4.22 13.29
CA TRP A 146 -12.14 2.82 13.71
C TRP A 146 -11.68 1.85 12.62
N ASN A 147 -11.95 2.14 11.34
CA ASN A 147 -11.43 1.35 10.23
C ASN A 147 -9.90 1.31 10.23
N VAL A 148 -9.23 2.45 10.43
CA VAL A 148 -7.76 2.50 10.53
C VAL A 148 -7.26 1.68 11.73
N GLY A 149 -7.92 1.80 12.89
CA GLY A 149 -7.57 1.01 14.07
C GLY A 149 -7.64 -0.49 13.82
N PHE A 150 -8.74 -0.98 13.24
CA PHE A 150 -8.87 -2.41 12.89
C PHE A 150 -7.81 -2.85 11.87
N LEU A 151 -7.61 -2.10 10.78
CA LEU A 151 -6.58 -2.41 9.78
C LEU A 151 -5.19 -2.51 10.43
N TYR A 152 -4.81 -1.53 11.25
CA TYR A 152 -3.53 -1.53 11.94
C TYR A 152 -3.34 -2.75 12.85
N TYR A 153 -4.31 -3.04 13.72
CA TYR A 153 -4.16 -4.11 14.71
C TYR A 153 -4.32 -5.52 14.11
N ILE A 154 -5.09 -5.68 13.02
CA ILE A 154 -5.16 -6.94 12.26
C ILE A 154 -3.80 -7.22 11.60
N GLU A 155 -3.22 -6.23 10.91
CA GLU A 155 -1.90 -6.38 10.28
C GLU A 155 -0.79 -6.64 11.31
N LYS A 156 -0.76 -5.86 12.40
CA LYS A 156 0.20 -6.04 13.49
C LYS A 156 0.12 -7.43 14.11
N SER A 157 -1.07 -8.02 14.11
CA SER A 157 -1.32 -9.36 14.64
C SER A 157 -1.02 -10.47 13.65
N GLN A 158 -0.57 -10.15 12.42
CA GLN A 158 -0.27 -11.11 11.35
C GLN A 158 -1.44 -12.06 11.06
N ILE A 159 -2.66 -11.51 11.04
CA ILE A 159 -3.86 -12.28 10.66
C ILE A 159 -3.82 -12.50 9.15
N ASP A 160 -4.05 -13.74 8.71
CA ASP A 160 -3.87 -14.15 7.31
C ASP A 160 -5.03 -13.72 6.40
N ARG A 161 -6.25 -13.72 6.94
CA ARG A 161 -7.47 -13.30 6.24
C ARG A 161 -8.38 -12.56 7.21
N SER A 162 -9.00 -11.49 6.74
CA SER A 162 -10.03 -10.80 7.53
C SER A 162 -11.14 -10.26 6.64
N MET A 163 -12.37 -10.27 7.14
CA MET A 163 -13.52 -9.77 6.41
C MET A 163 -14.34 -8.82 7.29
N ARG A 164 -14.74 -7.69 6.71
CA ARG A 164 -15.63 -6.73 7.37
C ARG A 164 -16.96 -7.41 7.65
N THR A 165 -17.53 -7.13 8.83
CA THR A 165 -18.95 -7.37 9.07
C THR A 165 -19.83 -6.55 8.14
N CYS A 166 -21.11 -6.91 8.15
CA CYS A 166 -22.17 -6.17 7.53
C CYS A 166 -23.36 -6.06 8.51
N TRP A 167 -24.16 -5.02 8.37
CA TRP A 167 -25.22 -4.63 9.27
C TRP A 167 -26.41 -3.99 8.54
N TRP A 168 -27.52 -3.82 9.28
CA TRP A 168 -28.57 -2.90 8.87
C TRP A 168 -28.15 -1.46 9.16
N ILE A 169 -28.32 -0.57 8.19
CA ILE A 169 -27.93 0.85 8.24
C ILE A 169 -29.04 1.73 7.66
N TYR A 170 -29.10 2.99 8.12
CA TYR A 170 -29.99 4.00 7.55
C TYR A 170 -29.32 4.73 6.39
N SER A 171 -30.13 5.19 5.45
CA SER A 171 -29.75 6.24 4.50
C SER A 171 -29.80 7.61 5.17
N THR A 172 -29.37 8.65 4.47
CA THR A 172 -29.58 10.04 4.90
C THR A 172 -31.07 10.43 4.95
N ASN A 173 -31.92 9.70 4.22
CA ASN A 173 -33.36 9.70 4.41
C ASN A 173 -33.73 8.71 5.54
N PRO A 174 -34.29 9.18 6.67
CA PRO A 174 -34.61 8.33 7.82
C PRO A 174 -35.65 7.24 7.53
N ASP A 175 -36.44 7.36 6.45
CA ASP A 175 -37.42 6.35 6.04
C ASP A 175 -36.82 5.25 5.14
N ASP A 176 -35.57 5.41 4.70
CA ASP A 176 -34.85 4.43 3.88
C ASP A 176 -33.80 3.70 4.73
N TYR A 177 -34.04 2.42 4.95
CA TYR A 177 -33.13 1.51 5.66
C TYR A 177 -32.78 0.34 4.75
N TRP A 178 -31.54 -0.13 4.83
CA TRP A 178 -31.06 -1.23 4.01
C TRP A 178 -29.95 -2.00 4.73
N CYS A 179 -29.61 -3.18 4.21
CA CYS A 179 -28.58 -4.02 4.79
C CYS A 179 -27.38 -4.07 3.85
N ASP A 180 -26.23 -3.64 4.34
CA ASP A 180 -24.99 -3.63 3.55
C ASP A 180 -24.33 -5.01 3.40
N CYS A 181 -24.96 -6.05 3.95
CA CYS A 181 -24.66 -7.45 3.61
C CYS A 181 -25.04 -7.79 2.17
N TRP A 182 -26.02 -7.08 1.59
CA TRP A 182 -26.59 -7.39 0.27
C TRP A 182 -26.28 -6.35 -0.80
N ALA A 183 -25.75 -5.20 -0.40
CA ALA A 183 -25.41 -4.09 -1.30
C ALA A 183 -24.26 -3.27 -0.68
N GLY A 184 -23.66 -2.36 -1.46
CA GLY A 184 -22.74 -1.37 -0.90
C GLY A 184 -21.43 -1.92 -0.32
N LEU A 185 -21.07 -3.16 -0.62
CA LEU A 185 -19.79 -3.78 -0.25
C LEU A 185 -19.47 -3.60 1.25
N ASN A 186 -20.36 -4.07 2.14
CA ASN A 186 -20.18 -4.05 3.60
C ASN A 186 -19.89 -2.65 4.16
N GLY A 187 -20.60 -1.64 3.63
CA GLY A 187 -20.55 -0.26 4.10
C GLY A 187 -19.43 0.59 3.48
N LEU A 188 -18.74 0.08 2.46
CA LEU A 188 -17.78 0.88 1.70
C LEU A 188 -18.49 1.80 0.68
N LEU A 189 -19.52 1.29 0.02
CA LEU A 189 -20.30 2.00 -0.99
C LEU A 189 -21.73 2.20 -0.49
N MET A 190 -22.45 3.14 -1.09
CA MET A 190 -23.87 3.33 -0.88
C MET A 190 -24.65 2.14 -1.49
N LYS A 191 -25.97 2.12 -1.26
CA LYS A 191 -26.88 1.08 -1.75
C LYS A 191 -26.85 0.89 -3.28
N ASP A 192 -26.45 1.90 -4.03
CA ASP A 192 -26.28 1.86 -5.48
C ASP A 192 -25.08 1.00 -5.93
N GLY A 193 -24.17 0.65 -5.02
CA GLY A 193 -22.96 -0.11 -5.33
C GLY A 193 -21.90 0.68 -6.09
N GLU A 194 -22.03 2.01 -6.18
CA GLU A 194 -21.14 2.88 -6.95
C GLU A 194 -20.64 4.06 -6.11
N THR A 195 -21.52 4.72 -5.35
CA THR A 195 -21.17 5.93 -4.61
C THR A 195 -20.33 5.59 -3.37
N PRO A 196 -19.11 6.13 -3.21
CA PRO A 196 -18.28 5.86 -2.03
C PRO A 196 -18.85 6.42 -0.73
N GLN A 197 -18.54 5.76 0.38
CA GLN A 197 -18.66 6.27 1.76
C GLN A 197 -17.28 6.61 2.33
N PRO A 198 -17.17 7.33 3.46
CA PRO A 198 -15.89 7.64 4.10
C PRO A 198 -14.95 6.43 4.30
N ALA A 199 -15.50 5.28 4.68
CA ALA A 199 -14.73 4.05 4.86
C ALA A 199 -14.07 3.56 3.54
N TYR A 200 -14.70 3.74 2.37
CA TYR A 200 -14.10 3.36 1.09
C TYR A 200 -12.74 4.00 0.85
N TRP A 201 -12.61 5.29 1.18
CA TRP A 201 -11.36 6.02 0.95
C TRP A 201 -10.21 5.49 1.79
N ILE A 202 -10.49 5.00 3.00
CA ILE A 202 -9.49 4.35 3.86
C ILE A 202 -8.99 3.06 3.22
N TRP A 203 -9.93 2.22 2.77
CA TRP A 203 -9.61 0.93 2.16
C TRP A 203 -8.89 1.10 0.82
N LEU A 204 -9.28 2.09 0.03
CA LEU A 204 -8.57 2.44 -1.21
C LEU A 204 -7.14 2.90 -0.91
N ARG A 205 -6.93 3.77 0.09
CA ARG A 205 -5.58 4.20 0.47
C ARG A 205 -4.75 3.05 1.02
N HIS A 206 -5.32 2.22 1.88
CA HIS A 206 -4.66 1.04 2.43
C HIS A 206 -4.23 0.06 1.33
N ALA A 207 -5.11 -0.22 0.35
CA ALA A 207 -4.76 -1.05 -0.81
C ALA A 207 -3.63 -0.45 -1.67
N GLN A 208 -3.59 0.88 -1.83
CA GLN A 208 -2.50 1.60 -2.53
C GLN A 208 -1.15 1.54 -1.80
N MET A 209 -1.14 1.06 -0.54
CA MET A 209 0.06 0.91 0.29
C MET A 209 0.54 -0.56 0.35
N GLU A 210 -0.25 -1.53 -0.11
CA GLU A 210 0.03 -2.97 0.06
C GLU A 210 1.37 -3.41 -0.53
N ASN A 211 1.75 -2.85 -1.69
CA ASN A 211 2.98 -3.20 -2.42
C ASN A 211 4.16 -2.26 -2.11
N GLU A 212 4.04 -1.42 -1.09
CA GLU A 212 5.09 -0.49 -0.68
C GLU A 212 5.88 -1.03 0.52
N ILE A 213 7.03 -0.41 0.79
CA ILE A 213 7.87 -0.80 1.93
C ILE A 213 7.19 -0.30 3.20
N LYS A 214 6.75 -1.20 4.08
CA LYS A 214 6.20 -0.83 5.39
C LYS A 214 7.27 -0.17 6.26
N LEU A 215 6.91 0.93 6.92
CA LEU A 215 7.78 1.64 7.85
C LEU A 215 7.48 1.20 9.28
N ASP A 216 8.51 1.23 10.13
CA ASP A 216 8.35 1.02 11.55
C ASP A 216 7.64 2.22 12.17
N VAL A 217 6.62 1.94 12.99
CA VAL A 217 5.79 2.96 13.62
C VAL A 217 5.63 2.70 15.11
N SER A 218 5.64 3.77 15.90
CA SER A 218 5.32 3.74 17.32
C SER A 218 4.41 4.91 17.67
N PHE A 219 3.61 4.75 18.72
CA PHE A 219 2.69 5.78 19.20
C PHE A 219 2.62 5.75 20.73
N SER A 220 2.42 6.92 21.32
CA SER A 220 2.21 7.09 22.77
C SER A 220 0.77 6.81 23.21
N ASP A 221 -0.16 6.77 22.27
CA ASP A 221 -1.59 6.57 22.49
C ASP A 221 -2.10 5.40 21.63
N VAL A 222 -2.57 4.33 22.28
CA VAL A 222 -3.05 3.12 21.61
C VAL A 222 -4.26 3.34 20.70
N TYR A 223 -4.97 4.46 20.91
CA TYR A 223 -6.17 4.87 20.19
C TYR A 223 -5.91 5.72 18.95
N THR A 224 -4.67 6.17 18.75
CA THR A 224 -4.26 6.95 17.57
C THR A 224 -3.24 6.12 16.81
N ASN A 225 -3.67 5.51 15.70
CA ASN A 225 -2.84 4.58 14.95
C ASN A 225 -2.42 5.18 13.62
N VAL A 226 -1.29 4.72 13.11
CA VAL A 226 -0.78 5.10 11.79
C VAL A 226 -0.28 3.85 11.08
N ILE A 227 -0.67 3.70 9.82
CA ILE A 227 -0.04 2.79 8.88
C ILE A 227 0.84 3.67 7.99
N ALA A 228 2.11 3.32 7.83
CA ALA A 228 3.05 4.11 7.06
C ALA A 228 3.84 3.24 6.07
N THR A 229 3.99 3.73 4.84
CA THR A 229 4.76 3.07 3.79
C THR A 229 5.63 4.04 3.02
N ARG A 230 6.69 3.51 2.42
CA ARG A 230 7.55 4.22 1.48
C ARG A 230 7.51 3.53 0.12
N ASN A 231 7.24 4.31 -0.92
CA ASN A 231 7.34 3.85 -2.29
C ASN A 231 8.82 3.61 -2.66
N SER A 232 9.13 2.43 -3.17
CA SER A 232 10.52 2.04 -3.46
C SER A 232 11.14 2.75 -4.66
N SER A 233 10.32 3.28 -5.57
CA SER A 233 10.78 3.97 -6.79
C SER A 233 10.86 5.47 -6.58
N SER A 234 9.79 6.09 -6.09
CA SER A 234 9.73 7.55 -5.90
C SER A 234 10.26 8.03 -4.55
N ASN A 235 10.47 7.13 -3.58
CA ASN A 235 10.74 7.44 -2.17
C ASN A 235 9.64 8.28 -1.47
N SER A 236 8.46 8.45 -2.08
CA SER A 236 7.33 9.10 -1.41
C SER A 236 6.89 8.30 -0.19
N ILE A 237 6.59 8.97 0.91
CA ILE A 237 6.03 8.35 2.12
C ILE A 237 4.52 8.60 2.16
N LYS A 238 3.75 7.56 2.45
CA LYS A 238 2.32 7.63 2.71
C LYS A 238 2.04 7.28 4.16
N LEU A 239 1.22 8.06 4.83
CA LEU A 239 0.71 7.79 6.16
C LEU A 239 -0.81 7.81 6.12
N LEU A 240 -1.42 6.77 6.68
CA LEU A 240 -2.85 6.68 6.94
C LEU A 240 -3.02 6.66 8.46
N THR A 241 -3.39 7.80 9.03
CA THR A 241 -3.57 7.95 10.48
C THR A 241 -5.05 8.04 10.83
N GLY A 242 -5.44 7.41 11.94
CA GLY A 242 -6.82 7.32 12.41
C GLY A 242 -6.92 7.30 13.92
N ARG A 243 -8.00 7.86 14.46
CA ARG A 243 -8.28 7.85 15.90
C ARG A 243 -9.60 7.16 16.21
N TYR A 244 -9.64 6.33 17.24
CA TYR A 244 -10.85 5.65 17.70
C TYR A 244 -11.01 5.75 19.23
N MET A 245 -12.23 5.72 19.77
CA MET A 245 -12.56 5.75 21.21
C MET A 245 -12.12 6.97 22.03
N LYS A 246 -11.43 7.96 21.43
CA LYS A 246 -10.92 9.13 22.15
C LYS A 246 -11.64 10.41 21.72
N THR A 247 -12.69 10.75 22.46
CA THR A 247 -13.62 11.84 22.10
C THR A 247 -13.10 13.24 22.43
N SER A 248 -12.20 13.37 23.42
CA SER A 248 -11.61 14.66 23.75
C SER A 248 -10.63 15.10 22.66
N PRO A 249 -10.81 16.30 22.06
CA PRO A 249 -9.86 16.83 21.10
C PRO A 249 -8.47 16.99 21.73
N ASN A 250 -7.45 16.57 21.00
CA ASN A 250 -6.06 16.90 21.32
C ASN A 250 -5.20 16.78 20.08
N ASP A 251 -4.18 17.62 20.03
CA ASP A 251 -3.22 17.65 18.93
C ASP A 251 -2.45 16.33 18.84
N VAL A 252 -2.07 15.96 17.62
CA VAL A 252 -1.21 14.83 17.31
C VAL A 252 0.03 15.35 16.61
N ILE A 253 1.18 15.02 17.19
CA ILE A 253 2.48 15.30 16.59
C ILE A 253 3.00 14.02 15.97
N ILE A 254 3.22 14.05 14.66
CA ILE A 254 3.82 12.96 13.88
C ILE A 254 5.27 13.38 13.62
N ASN A 255 6.21 12.59 14.13
CA ASN A 255 7.63 12.73 13.83
C ASN A 255 8.02 11.63 12.86
N ILE A 256 8.74 12.00 11.80
CA ILE A 256 9.29 11.09 10.81
C ILE A 256 10.78 11.30 10.83
N ASP A 257 11.49 10.35 11.43
CA ASP A 257 12.93 10.39 11.63
C ASP A 257 13.66 9.63 10.52
N ASP A 258 14.98 9.80 10.45
CA ASP A 258 15.86 9.15 9.47
C ASP A 258 15.43 9.40 8.00
N TYR A 259 14.90 10.60 7.71
CA TYR A 259 14.47 10.94 6.36
C TYR A 259 15.69 11.28 5.50
N SER A 260 15.94 10.47 4.46
CA SER A 260 17.19 10.46 3.68
C SER A 260 17.46 11.70 2.81
N PHE A 261 16.62 12.73 2.88
CA PHE A 261 16.78 13.96 2.13
C PHE A 261 17.16 15.09 3.08
N SER A 262 18.12 15.92 2.68
CA SER A 262 18.60 17.08 3.44
C SER A 262 18.00 18.40 2.93
N GLN A 263 16.82 18.36 2.32
CA GLN A 263 16.19 19.49 1.62
C GLN A 263 14.71 19.60 1.99
N ASN A 264 14.09 20.71 1.62
CA ASN A 264 12.65 20.90 1.74
C ASN A 264 11.85 19.84 0.96
N ILE A 265 10.63 19.57 1.41
CA ILE A 265 9.73 18.57 0.82
C ILE A 265 8.32 19.12 0.68
N LEU A 266 7.54 18.56 -0.24
CA LEU A 266 6.12 18.85 -0.35
C LEU A 266 5.33 17.89 0.54
N VAL A 267 4.53 18.43 1.45
CA VAL A 267 3.62 17.64 2.29
C VAL A 267 2.19 17.95 1.88
N ARG A 268 1.45 16.89 1.55
CA ARG A 268 0.02 16.93 1.27
C ARG A 268 -0.75 16.21 2.37
N ILE A 269 -1.74 16.87 2.97
CA ILE A 269 -2.62 16.30 3.99
C ILE A 269 -4.06 16.41 3.51
N GLU A 270 -4.73 15.27 3.46
CA GLU A 270 -6.15 15.16 3.16
C GLU A 270 -6.90 14.63 4.39
N LYS A 271 -8.05 15.21 4.70
CA LYS A 271 -8.94 14.75 5.77
C LYS A 271 -10.07 13.92 5.17
N VAL A 272 -10.34 12.75 5.75
CA VAL A 272 -11.58 12.02 5.47
C VAL A 272 -12.65 12.57 6.42
N PRO A 273 -13.74 13.17 5.91
CA PRO A 273 -14.83 13.66 6.75
C PRO A 273 -15.38 12.57 7.65
N ASN A 274 -15.48 12.91 8.92
CA ASN A 274 -15.99 12.06 9.97
C ASN A 274 -17.40 12.53 10.38
N ASP A 275 -18.32 11.59 10.62
CA ASP A 275 -19.60 11.91 11.25
C ASP A 275 -19.51 11.68 12.75
N PRO A 276 -19.50 12.71 13.61
CA PRO A 276 -19.40 12.50 15.05
C PRO A 276 -20.55 11.63 15.63
N ASN A 277 -21.62 11.40 14.88
CA ASN A 277 -22.73 10.52 15.24
C ASN A 277 -22.59 9.07 14.69
N PHE A 278 -21.41 8.62 14.28
CA PHE A 278 -21.25 7.25 13.76
C PHE A 278 -21.68 6.15 14.76
N TYR A 279 -21.72 6.46 16.07
CA TYR A 279 -22.18 5.58 17.14
C TYR A 279 -23.69 5.26 17.16
N LEU A 280 -24.47 5.87 16.25
CA LEU A 280 -25.90 5.59 16.12
C LEU A 280 -26.17 4.11 15.80
N ASP A 281 -27.35 3.65 16.18
CA ASP A 281 -27.77 2.27 16.05
C ASP A 281 -29.21 2.21 15.54
N PRO A 282 -29.44 1.85 14.26
CA PRO A 282 -28.46 1.70 13.17
C PRO A 282 -27.60 2.94 12.84
N PRO A 283 -26.36 2.77 12.34
CA PRO A 283 -25.57 3.88 11.83
C PRO A 283 -26.13 4.38 10.50
N ILE A 284 -25.70 5.58 10.10
CA ILE A 284 -26.19 6.28 8.91
C ILE A 284 -25.11 6.24 7.82
N ALA A 285 -25.44 5.68 6.67
CA ALA A 285 -24.60 5.74 5.48
C ALA A 285 -24.52 7.18 4.95
N LYS A 286 -23.31 7.59 4.56
CA LYS A 286 -23.07 8.94 4.02
C LYS A 286 -22.31 8.88 2.70
N PRO A 287 -22.83 9.52 1.63
CA PRO A 287 -22.12 9.57 0.37
C PRO A 287 -20.91 10.51 0.47
N MET A 288 -19.82 10.14 -0.19
CA MET A 288 -18.58 10.90 -0.29
C MET A 288 -17.93 10.70 -1.68
N PRO A 289 -18.60 11.12 -2.77
CA PRO A 289 -18.10 10.90 -4.13
C PRO A 289 -16.84 11.72 -4.46
N GLU A 290 -16.70 12.90 -3.84
CA GLU A 290 -15.59 13.83 -4.14
C GLU A 290 -14.24 13.42 -3.52
N GLY A 291 -14.26 12.44 -2.61
CA GLY A 291 -13.06 11.99 -1.92
C GLY A 291 -12.57 12.89 -0.80
N PRO A 292 -11.39 12.55 -0.22
CA PRO A 292 -10.83 13.23 0.93
C PRO A 292 -10.59 14.72 0.67
N GLU A 293 -10.86 15.56 1.66
CA GLU A 293 -10.71 17.02 1.56
C GLU A 293 -9.24 17.41 1.72
N LEU A 294 -8.68 18.13 0.75
CA LEU A 294 -7.33 18.69 0.87
C LEU A 294 -7.30 19.83 1.89
N ILE A 295 -6.53 19.67 2.97
CA ILE A 295 -6.44 20.67 4.05
C ILE A 295 -5.05 21.30 4.19
N PHE A 296 -4.02 20.67 3.61
CA PHE A 296 -2.64 21.17 3.63
C PHE A 296 -1.90 20.70 2.38
N ASN A 297 -1.18 21.59 1.70
CA ASN A 297 -0.37 21.28 0.53
C ASN A 297 0.76 22.29 0.38
N GLU A 298 1.77 22.18 1.24
CA GLU A 298 2.81 23.20 1.37
C GLU A 298 4.19 22.56 1.52
N ILE A 299 5.21 23.39 1.32
CA ILE A 299 6.60 23.02 1.54
C ILE A 299 6.92 22.99 3.03
N VAL A 300 7.50 21.90 3.49
CA VAL A 300 7.96 21.70 4.88
C VAL A 300 9.48 21.56 4.88
N GLU A 301 10.11 22.28 5.81
CA GLU A 301 11.55 22.19 6.03
C GLU A 301 11.88 20.91 6.80
N ILE A 302 12.96 20.25 6.39
CA ILE A 302 13.55 19.13 7.13
C ILE A 302 14.55 19.68 8.13
N ILE A 303 14.35 19.37 9.41
CA ILE A 303 15.20 19.84 10.50
C ILE A 303 15.84 18.61 11.14
N ASP A 304 17.18 18.57 11.15
CA ASP A 304 17.95 17.46 11.74
C ASP A 304 17.54 16.07 11.21
N GLU A 305 17.31 15.94 9.89
CA GLU A 305 16.84 14.71 9.20
C GLU A 305 15.45 14.22 9.64
N SER A 306 14.70 15.06 10.35
CA SER A 306 13.34 14.77 10.80
C SER A 306 12.32 15.73 10.21
N ILE A 307 11.11 15.21 9.99
CA ILE A 307 9.93 15.98 9.64
C ILE A 307 8.95 15.92 10.80
N GLN A 308 8.44 17.07 11.22
CA GLN A 308 7.40 17.17 12.23
C GLN A 308 6.12 17.74 11.63
N ILE A 309 5.03 16.99 11.76
CA ILE A 309 3.69 17.41 11.33
C ILE A 309 2.79 17.43 12.56
N THR A 310 2.11 18.55 12.78
CA THR A 310 1.09 18.69 13.82
C THR A 310 -0.29 18.68 13.19
N ILE A 311 -1.17 17.82 13.72
CA ILE A 311 -2.60 17.79 13.40
C ILE A 311 -3.34 18.28 14.63
N ASP A 312 -3.92 19.47 14.53
CA ASP A 312 -4.66 20.09 15.61
C ASP A 312 -6.04 19.45 15.81
N ASP A 313 -6.55 19.48 17.05
CA ASP A 313 -7.93 19.11 17.39
C ASP A 313 -8.38 17.73 16.89
N TYR A 314 -7.46 16.76 16.85
CA TYR A 314 -7.78 15.41 16.39
C TYR A 314 -8.81 14.75 17.34
N ILE A 315 -9.93 14.24 16.81
CA ILE A 315 -10.99 13.58 17.60
C ILE A 315 -11.28 12.14 17.15
N ASP A 316 -12.10 11.44 17.92
CA ASP A 316 -12.61 10.11 17.61
C ASP A 316 -13.30 10.03 16.24
N GLY A 317 -12.91 9.05 15.43
CA GLY A 317 -13.38 8.83 14.07
C GLY A 317 -12.62 9.60 13.00
N ASP A 318 -11.76 10.55 13.35
CA ASP A 318 -11.01 11.32 12.36
C ASP A 318 -9.92 10.47 11.69
N VAL A 319 -9.71 10.74 10.41
CA VAL A 319 -8.66 10.13 9.59
C VAL A 319 -8.00 11.19 8.73
N TYR A 320 -6.67 11.11 8.67
CA TYR A 320 -5.86 11.93 7.79
C TYR A 320 -4.99 11.03 6.92
N ILE A 321 -4.95 11.37 5.64
CA ILE A 321 -4.10 10.76 4.63
C ILE A 321 -3.00 11.77 4.36
N ILE A 322 -1.77 11.43 4.73
CA ILE A 322 -0.61 12.30 4.55
C ILE A 322 0.26 11.66 3.47
N THR A 323 0.61 12.44 2.45
CA THR A 323 1.62 12.05 1.47
C THR A 323 2.77 13.04 1.50
N ILE A 324 3.98 12.50 1.57
CA ILE A 324 5.21 13.26 1.58
C ILE A 324 5.92 12.96 0.26
N TYR A 325 6.11 14.00 -0.53
CA TYR A 325 6.79 13.92 -1.81
C TYR A 325 8.21 14.46 -1.65
N PRO A 326 9.24 13.66 -1.99
CA PRO A 326 10.58 14.18 -2.12
C PRO A 326 10.68 15.09 -3.36
N PRO A 327 11.76 15.89 -3.48
CA PRO A 327 12.02 16.69 -4.68
C PRO A 327 12.07 15.81 -5.95
N PRO A 328 12.02 16.43 -7.14
CA PRO A 328 12.20 15.71 -8.39
C PRO A 328 13.46 14.86 -8.42
N SER A 329 13.41 13.75 -9.15
CA SER A 329 14.58 12.91 -9.39
C SER A 329 15.68 13.70 -10.09
N LYS A 330 16.95 13.33 -9.91
CA LYS A 330 18.03 13.90 -10.73
C LYS A 330 17.82 13.59 -12.22
N PRO A 331 18.09 14.54 -13.14
CA PRO A 331 17.96 14.29 -14.57
C PRO A 331 18.88 13.17 -15.08
N ILE A 332 18.31 12.29 -15.88
CA ILE A 332 19.05 11.33 -16.71
C ILE A 332 19.38 12.03 -18.03
N ILE A 333 20.67 12.11 -18.36
CA ILE A 333 21.16 12.77 -19.57
C ILE A 333 21.69 11.69 -20.53
N SER A 334 21.21 11.68 -21.77
CA SER A 334 21.70 10.76 -22.80
C SER A 334 21.98 11.46 -24.12
N GLY A 335 22.93 10.94 -24.89
CA GLY A 335 23.35 11.53 -26.16
C GLY A 335 24.76 11.11 -26.56
N PRO A 336 25.32 11.69 -27.62
CA PRO A 336 26.68 11.37 -28.07
C PRO A 336 27.74 11.74 -27.01
N SER A 337 28.56 10.78 -26.61
CA SER A 337 29.70 11.01 -25.67
C SER A 337 30.95 11.56 -26.36
N SER A 338 30.92 11.73 -27.69
CA SER A 338 31.98 12.41 -28.42
C SER A 338 31.49 13.03 -29.71
N GLY A 339 32.23 14.04 -30.18
CA GLY A 339 31.86 14.75 -31.41
C GLY A 339 33.01 15.52 -32.05
N LYS A 340 32.64 16.41 -32.97
CA LYS A 340 33.52 17.39 -33.60
C LYS A 340 33.12 18.80 -33.16
N PRO A 341 34.09 19.70 -32.92
CA PRO A 341 33.78 21.08 -32.65
C PRO A 341 32.96 21.73 -33.78
N ASN A 342 32.05 22.64 -33.43
CA ASN A 342 31.13 23.34 -34.34
C ASN A 342 30.19 22.38 -35.09
N THR A 343 29.79 21.29 -34.44
CA THR A 343 28.75 20.38 -34.92
C THR A 343 27.70 20.27 -33.83
N ASP A 344 26.43 20.43 -34.21
CA ASP A 344 25.29 20.30 -33.31
C ASP A 344 25.01 18.82 -33.00
N TYR A 345 24.76 18.56 -31.72
CA TYR A 345 24.40 17.24 -31.21
C TYR A 345 23.17 17.37 -30.33
N ASN A 346 22.24 16.45 -30.52
CA ASN A 346 21.04 16.34 -29.69
C ASN A 346 21.35 15.54 -28.43
N TYR A 347 20.96 16.10 -27.29
CA TYR A 347 20.96 15.46 -25.99
C TYR A 347 19.54 15.37 -25.48
N LYS A 348 19.24 14.25 -24.84
CA LYS A 348 17.95 13.95 -24.24
C LYS A 348 18.07 14.06 -22.73
N PHE A 349 17.04 14.62 -22.12
CA PHE A 349 16.93 14.79 -20.69
C PHE A 349 15.60 14.21 -20.23
N LEU A 350 15.64 13.41 -19.17
CA LEU A 350 14.47 12.79 -18.57
C LEU A 350 14.56 12.93 -17.05
N SER A 351 13.46 13.32 -16.43
CA SER A 351 13.33 13.47 -14.99
C SER A 351 11.86 13.37 -14.61
N GLU A 352 11.60 12.89 -13.40
CA GLU A 352 10.27 12.72 -12.84
C GLU A 352 10.15 13.48 -11.53
N ASP A 353 9.02 14.16 -11.34
CA ASP A 353 8.58 14.70 -10.06
C ASP A 353 7.60 13.73 -9.38
N PRO A 354 7.87 13.25 -8.16
CA PRO A 354 7.01 12.34 -7.41
C PRO A 354 5.60 12.83 -7.12
N SER A 355 5.39 14.15 -7.04
CA SER A 355 4.06 14.74 -6.86
C SER A 355 3.27 14.80 -8.16
N GLY A 356 3.93 14.55 -9.30
CA GLY A 356 3.36 14.67 -10.65
C GLY A 356 3.35 16.12 -11.16
N SER A 357 4.04 17.04 -10.48
CA SER A 357 4.13 18.44 -10.88
C SER A 357 4.94 18.60 -12.17
N ASP A 358 4.59 19.59 -12.98
CA ASP A 358 5.43 19.99 -14.11
C ASP A 358 6.81 20.47 -13.62
N ILE A 359 7.83 20.24 -14.46
CA ILE A 359 9.24 20.49 -14.14
C ILE A 359 9.91 21.46 -15.13
N TYR A 360 10.93 22.15 -14.62
CA TYR A 360 11.81 23.04 -15.40
C TYR A 360 13.24 22.52 -15.34
N TYR A 361 13.96 22.53 -16.47
CA TYR A 361 15.36 22.08 -16.56
C TYR A 361 16.33 23.26 -16.52
N TYR A 362 17.34 23.17 -15.67
CA TYR A 362 18.57 23.94 -15.79
C TYR A 362 19.65 23.06 -16.41
N ILE A 363 20.35 23.54 -17.44
CA ILE A 363 21.41 22.80 -18.15
C ILE A 363 22.66 23.65 -18.24
N ASP A 364 23.79 23.12 -17.79
CA ASP A 364 25.13 23.71 -17.95
C ASP A 364 25.95 22.84 -18.92
N TRP A 365 26.32 23.42 -20.07
CA TRP A 365 27.06 22.75 -21.13
C TRP A 365 28.59 22.71 -20.90
N ASN A 366 29.07 23.28 -19.79
CA ASN A 366 30.48 23.34 -19.38
C ASN A 366 31.38 24.14 -20.34
N ASP A 367 30.80 25.05 -21.13
CA ASP A 367 31.55 25.93 -22.04
C ASP A 367 31.25 27.42 -21.82
N GLY A 368 30.51 27.72 -20.74
CA GLY A 368 30.03 29.05 -20.39
C GLY A 368 28.60 29.33 -20.84
N ASN A 369 27.97 28.43 -21.62
CA ASN A 369 26.56 28.52 -21.99
C ASN A 369 25.69 27.65 -21.08
N THR A 370 24.48 28.13 -20.83
CA THR A 370 23.49 27.44 -19.98
C THR A 370 22.09 27.61 -20.57
N GLU A 371 21.24 26.61 -20.36
CA GLU A 371 19.78 26.76 -20.46
C GLU A 371 19.24 27.04 -19.05
N ASP A 372 18.65 28.20 -18.84
CA ASP A 372 18.18 28.64 -17.52
C ASP A 372 16.69 28.34 -17.34
N TRP A 373 16.39 27.30 -16.56
CA TRP A 373 15.04 26.86 -16.19
C TRP A 373 14.03 26.82 -17.35
N ILE A 374 14.37 26.08 -18.42
CA ILE A 374 13.49 25.88 -19.56
C ILE A 374 12.32 24.97 -19.19
N GLY A 375 11.10 25.31 -19.64
CA GLY A 375 9.87 24.59 -19.32
C GLY A 375 8.63 25.51 -19.28
N PRO A 376 7.51 25.07 -18.68
CA PRO A 376 7.34 23.78 -17.99
C PRO A 376 7.27 22.59 -18.97
N PHE A 377 7.68 21.42 -18.49
CA PHE A 377 7.49 20.12 -19.15
C PHE A 377 6.76 19.18 -18.20
N SER A 378 5.99 18.24 -18.75
CA SER A 378 5.30 17.28 -17.90
C SER A 378 6.30 16.36 -17.20
N SER A 379 6.01 15.99 -15.95
CA SER A 379 6.81 15.01 -15.20
C SER A 379 6.97 13.71 -16.02
N GLY A 380 8.20 13.24 -16.20
CA GLY A 380 8.51 12.06 -17.01
C GLY A 380 8.57 12.31 -18.52
N GLU A 381 8.42 13.54 -18.99
CA GLU A 381 8.62 13.90 -20.40
C GLU A 381 10.12 13.88 -20.76
N GLU A 382 10.47 13.14 -21.82
CA GLU A 382 11.82 13.17 -22.39
C GLU A 382 11.96 14.36 -23.36
N ILE A 383 12.77 15.35 -23.00
CA ILE A 383 13.03 16.53 -23.83
C ILE A 383 14.33 16.38 -24.62
N THR A 384 14.42 17.01 -25.78
CA THR A 384 15.64 17.01 -26.62
C THR A 384 16.14 18.42 -26.84
N ILE A 385 17.38 18.70 -26.45
CA ILE A 385 18.06 19.98 -26.66
C ILE A 385 19.34 19.76 -27.48
N SER A 386 19.54 20.61 -28.49
CA SER A 386 20.73 20.58 -29.34
C SER A 386 21.78 21.55 -28.83
N HIS A 387 23.05 21.12 -28.77
CA HIS A 387 24.18 21.98 -28.43
C HIS A 387 25.42 21.68 -29.27
N SER A 388 26.28 22.68 -29.44
CA SER A 388 27.58 22.53 -30.10
C SER A 388 28.70 23.23 -29.33
N TRP A 389 29.86 22.57 -29.28
CA TRP A 389 31.07 23.12 -28.65
C TRP A 389 32.00 23.69 -29.71
N ASN A 390 32.46 24.92 -29.54
CA ASN A 390 33.35 25.58 -30.51
C ASN A 390 34.83 25.13 -30.38
N LYS A 391 35.21 24.66 -29.20
CA LYS A 391 36.58 24.27 -28.85
C LYS A 391 36.70 22.77 -28.67
N LYS A 392 37.95 22.31 -28.78
CA LYS A 392 38.32 20.93 -28.43
C LYS A 392 38.52 20.86 -26.94
N GLY A 393 38.09 19.76 -26.33
CA GLY A 393 38.19 19.57 -24.90
C GLY A 393 37.34 18.39 -24.43
N SER A 394 37.38 18.18 -23.12
CA SER A 394 36.43 17.34 -22.40
C SER A 394 35.46 18.26 -21.66
N TYR A 395 34.19 17.94 -21.70
CA TYR A 395 33.09 18.70 -21.13
C TYR A 395 32.23 17.77 -20.29
N THR A 396 31.61 18.30 -19.24
CA THR A 396 30.63 17.56 -18.43
C THR A 396 29.33 18.34 -18.46
N ILE A 397 28.35 17.86 -19.23
CA ILE A 397 26.99 18.40 -19.16
C ILE A 397 26.49 18.16 -17.74
N LYS A 398 25.96 19.19 -17.11
CA LYS A 398 25.25 19.09 -15.85
C LYS A 398 23.82 19.52 -16.05
N SER A 399 22.87 18.82 -15.45
CA SER A 399 21.50 19.30 -15.41
C SER A 399 20.87 19.01 -14.07
N LYS A 400 19.99 19.89 -13.63
CA LYS A 400 19.08 19.68 -12.50
C LYS A 400 17.70 20.18 -12.91
N VAL A 401 16.68 19.71 -12.23
CA VAL A 401 15.31 20.18 -12.43
C VAL A 401 14.76 20.81 -11.17
N LYS A 402 13.68 21.58 -11.32
CA LYS A 402 12.82 21.99 -10.22
C LYS A 402 11.36 21.81 -10.58
N ASP A 403 10.52 21.59 -9.59
CA ASP A 403 9.07 21.52 -9.75
C ASP A 403 8.41 22.92 -9.68
N MET A 404 7.08 22.95 -9.70
CA MET A 404 6.28 24.18 -9.55
C MET A 404 6.33 24.80 -8.15
N TYR A 405 6.90 24.11 -7.17
CA TYR A 405 7.09 24.55 -5.78
C TYR A 405 8.54 24.96 -5.50
N ASP A 406 9.37 25.07 -6.55
CA ASP A 406 10.80 25.38 -6.48
C ASP A 406 11.64 24.35 -5.71
N LEU A 407 11.16 23.11 -5.54
CA LEU A 407 11.98 22.01 -5.03
C LEU A 407 12.94 21.54 -6.12
N GLU A 408 14.23 21.57 -5.83
CA GLU A 408 15.27 21.22 -6.79
C GLU A 408 15.74 19.77 -6.64
N SER A 409 16.04 19.12 -7.76
CA SER A 409 16.72 17.82 -7.77
C SER A 409 18.22 17.96 -7.48
N ASP A 410 18.85 16.82 -7.20
CA ASP A 410 20.29 16.67 -7.37
C ASP A 410 20.71 16.86 -8.85
N TRP A 411 22.01 17.12 -9.07
CA TRP A 411 22.58 17.21 -10.40
C TRP A 411 22.77 15.85 -11.08
N GLY A 412 22.34 15.76 -12.33
CA GLY A 412 22.72 14.72 -13.30
C GLY A 412 23.92 15.14 -14.14
N PHE A 413 24.67 14.16 -14.67
CA PHE A 413 25.94 14.40 -15.38
C PHE A 413 26.10 13.51 -16.62
N LEU A 414 26.68 14.07 -17.69
CA LEU A 414 27.16 13.33 -18.86
C LEU A 414 28.52 13.88 -19.33
N GLU A 415 29.53 13.01 -19.39
CA GLU A 415 30.85 13.37 -19.92
C GLU A 415 30.94 13.25 -21.44
N ILE A 416 31.55 14.25 -22.08
CA ILE A 416 31.66 14.37 -23.53
C ILE A 416 33.07 14.79 -23.92
N THR A 417 33.58 14.25 -25.04
CA THR A 417 34.88 14.65 -25.59
C THR A 417 34.80 15.14 -27.03
N MET A 418 35.50 16.24 -27.34
CA MET A 418 35.69 16.76 -28.70
C MET A 418 37.14 16.55 -29.17
N PRO A 419 37.54 15.31 -29.56
CA PRO A 419 38.94 14.96 -29.80
C PRO A 419 39.50 15.49 -31.13
N LYS A 420 40.84 15.49 -31.23
CA LYS A 420 41.53 15.69 -32.52
C LYS A 420 41.39 14.43 -33.38
N TYR A 421 40.63 14.50 -34.45
CA TYR A 421 40.87 13.61 -35.59
C TYR A 421 42.10 14.13 -36.34
N LYS A 422 43.25 13.47 -36.16
CA LYS A 422 44.36 13.60 -37.11
C LYS A 422 43.97 12.73 -38.31
N ILE A 423 43.62 13.34 -39.44
CA ILE A 423 43.71 12.63 -40.71
C ILE A 423 45.20 12.35 -40.89
N ILE A 424 45.63 11.12 -40.57
CA ILE A 424 46.96 10.67 -40.97
C ILE A 424 46.85 10.40 -42.46
N ASN A 425 47.04 11.44 -43.28
CA ASN A 425 47.49 11.20 -44.64
C ASN A 425 48.85 10.51 -44.47
N LEU A 426 48.93 9.22 -44.76
CA LEU A 426 50.18 8.50 -44.95
C LEU A 426 50.47 8.52 -46.46
N PRO A 427 51.19 9.51 -47.01
CA PRO A 427 51.59 9.47 -48.41
C PRO A 427 52.49 8.25 -48.70
N LEU A 428 53.15 7.73 -47.66
CA LEU A 428 54.00 6.54 -47.71
C LEU A 428 53.23 5.24 -47.95
N PHE A 429 51.95 5.13 -47.54
CA PHE A 429 51.18 3.90 -47.79
C PHE A 429 50.78 3.77 -49.26
N TYR A 430 50.45 4.90 -49.91
CA TYR A 430 50.22 4.94 -51.37
C TYR A 430 51.51 4.67 -52.16
N ARG A 431 52.68 5.18 -51.71
CA ARG A 431 53.97 4.85 -52.33
C ARG A 431 54.38 3.39 -52.14
N LEU A 432 54.04 2.76 -51.01
CA LEU A 432 54.31 1.34 -50.78
C LEU A 432 53.45 0.45 -51.69
N LEU A 433 52.18 0.84 -51.94
CA LEU A 433 51.30 0.15 -52.91
C LEU A 433 51.76 0.29 -54.37
N GLU A 434 52.33 1.44 -54.77
CA GLU A 434 52.94 1.59 -56.10
C GLU A 434 54.27 0.82 -56.25
N LEU A 435 55.07 0.73 -55.19
CA LEU A 435 56.29 -0.10 -55.17
C LEU A 435 55.97 -1.61 -55.24
N ILE A 436 54.85 -2.05 -54.67
CA ILE A 436 54.36 -3.44 -54.77
C ILE A 436 53.76 -3.72 -56.16
N LYS A 437 53.08 -2.75 -56.79
CA LYS A 437 52.60 -2.89 -58.19
C LYS A 437 53.73 -2.95 -59.22
N SER A 438 54.81 -2.20 -59.02
CA SER A 438 55.96 -2.17 -59.94
C SER A 438 56.89 -3.39 -59.82
N SER A 439 56.91 -4.07 -58.67
CA SER A 439 57.68 -5.30 -58.47
C SER A 439 56.99 -6.57 -58.99
N ILE A 440 55.67 -6.56 -59.19
CA ILE A 440 54.92 -7.66 -59.81
C ILE A 440 55.04 -7.67 -61.35
N LEU A 441 55.42 -6.55 -61.97
CA LEU A 441 55.59 -6.46 -63.44
C LEU A 441 56.95 -6.95 -63.96
N CYS A 442 57.95 -7.17 -63.08
CA CYS A 442 59.31 -7.63 -63.46
C CYS A 442 59.52 -9.16 -63.36
N LEU A 443 58.48 -9.95 -63.08
CA LEU A 443 58.55 -11.42 -62.95
C LEU A 443 57.85 -12.18 -64.09
N LYS A 444 57.67 -11.54 -65.25
CA LYS A 444 57.29 -12.22 -66.50
C LYS A 444 58.26 -11.82 -67.62
N LEU A 445 59.41 -12.50 -67.69
CA LEU A 445 60.15 -12.82 -68.90
C LEU A 445 61.00 -14.07 -68.63
#